data_AF-A0A9D9QHS3-F1
#
_entry.id   AF-A0A9D9QHS3-F1
#
_cell.length_a   1.000
_cell.length_b   1.000
_cell.length_c   1.000
_cell.angle_alpha   90.00
_cell.angle_beta   90.00
_cell.angle_gamma   90.00
#
_symmetry.space_group_name_H-M   'P 1'
#
loop_
_entity.id
_entity.type
_entity.pdbx_description
1 polymer ?
#
loop_
_entity_poly.entity_id
_entity_poly.type
_entity_poly.pdbx_seq_one_letter_code
_entity_poly.pdbx_strand_id
1 'polypeptide(L)'
;MEYNTTRGKLILPEYGRNVQNMIAHAMEIADRTERNRAAQAIIEVMGQLNPHLRDVDDYRHKLWTHLFVMSDFQLEVDSPYEIPKQEVLNEKPDRLVYPKSSIRYGHYGKYTQTILEESKKTEDPAEKEYLKTSMANFMKKQYLSHNNDAVENNVIAEHLKELSKGELILENPDDLVNTNTLLRTLGLGSNNKKFVKTNNFKQKQKKKFQKKQ
;
A
#
# COMPACT_ATOMS: atom_id res chain seq x y z
N MET A 1 30.74 40.12 -8.63
CA MET A 1 30.28 38.72 -8.63
C MET A 1 28.92 38.69 -7.96
N GLU A 2 27.84 38.45 -8.70
CA GLU A 2 26.54 38.22 -8.08
C GLU A 2 26.49 36.81 -7.50
N TYR A 3 26.07 36.68 -6.24
CA TYR A 3 25.97 35.40 -5.56
C TYR A 3 24.59 34.77 -5.79
N ASN A 4 24.53 33.45 -5.93
CA ASN A 4 23.27 32.73 -6.15
C ASN A 4 22.29 32.84 -4.96
N THR A 5 22.80 33.17 -3.76
CA THR A 5 21.99 33.36 -2.54
C THR A 5 21.25 34.70 -2.51
N THR A 6 21.65 35.69 -3.33
CA THR A 6 20.97 36.99 -3.43
C THR A 6 19.96 37.05 -4.58
N ARG A 7 19.88 35.99 -5.40
CA ARG A 7 19.00 35.92 -6.57
C ARG A 7 17.64 35.33 -6.17
N GLY A 8 16.58 35.77 -6.85
CA GLY A 8 15.22 35.26 -6.62
C GLY A 8 15.11 33.74 -6.77
N LYS A 9 14.15 33.13 -6.07
CA LYS A 9 13.94 31.66 -6.04
C LYS A 9 13.72 31.09 -7.45
N LEU A 10 14.31 29.92 -7.73
CA LEU A 10 13.99 29.16 -8.94
C LEU A 10 12.67 28.40 -8.70
N ILE A 11 11.65 28.63 -9.55
CA ILE A 11 10.37 27.90 -9.45
C ILE A 11 10.56 26.44 -9.91
N LEU A 12 11.14 26.27 -11.11
CA LEU A 12 11.52 24.98 -11.70
C LEU A 12 13.04 24.95 -11.94
N PRO A 13 13.84 24.34 -11.05
CA PRO A 13 15.30 24.29 -11.17
C PRO A 13 15.81 23.55 -12.42
N GLU A 14 15.00 22.68 -13.02
CA GLU A 14 15.34 21.80 -14.13
C GLU A 14 15.74 22.56 -15.41
N TYR A 15 15.21 23.78 -15.58
CA TYR A 15 15.49 24.64 -16.74
C TYR A 15 16.61 25.66 -16.51
N GLY A 16 17.02 25.82 -15.24
CA GLY A 16 18.05 26.79 -14.84
C GLY A 16 17.62 28.26 -14.98
N ARG A 17 18.58 29.17 -14.77
CA ARG A 17 18.32 30.62 -14.72
C ARG A 17 18.15 31.26 -16.09
N ASN A 18 18.79 30.72 -17.13
CA ASN A 18 18.72 31.28 -18.47
C ASN A 18 17.29 31.29 -19.00
N VAL A 19 16.57 30.18 -18.84
CA VAL A 19 15.16 30.07 -19.25
C VAL A 19 14.28 31.04 -18.48
N GLN A 20 14.50 31.21 -17.17
CA GLN A 20 13.75 32.19 -16.38
C GLN A 20 14.01 33.62 -16.84
N ASN A 21 15.24 33.97 -17.19
CA ASN A 21 15.56 35.29 -17.74
C ASN A 21 14.88 35.51 -19.11
N MET A 22 14.81 34.47 -19.95
CA MET A 22 14.08 34.55 -21.22
C MET A 22 12.58 34.76 -21.01
N ILE A 23 11.98 34.11 -20.02
CA ILE A 23 10.56 34.30 -19.67
C ILE A 23 10.32 35.70 -19.11
N ALA A 24 11.19 36.17 -18.21
CA ALA A 24 11.11 37.54 -17.68
C ALA A 24 11.17 38.58 -18.81
N HIS A 25 12.09 38.40 -19.77
CA HIS A 25 12.15 39.25 -20.95
C HIS A 25 10.89 39.15 -21.81
N ALA A 26 10.34 37.94 -22.01
CA ALA A 26 9.10 37.76 -22.77
C ALA A 26 7.89 38.47 -22.13
N MET A 27 7.88 38.64 -20.81
CA MET A 27 6.85 39.41 -20.09
C MET A 27 6.96 40.93 -20.32
N GLU A 28 8.15 41.46 -20.60
CA GLU A 28 8.38 42.88 -20.87
C GLU A 28 7.97 43.31 -22.30
N ILE A 29 7.82 42.35 -23.22
CA ILE A 29 7.47 42.62 -24.62
C ILE A 29 6.00 43.07 -24.72
N ALA A 30 5.79 44.30 -25.20
CA ALA A 30 4.46 44.89 -25.37
C ALA A 30 3.69 44.32 -26.57
N ASP A 31 4.37 44.02 -27.69
CA ASP A 31 3.71 43.48 -28.87
C ASP A 31 3.30 42.02 -28.70
N ARG A 32 2.04 41.72 -29.00
CA ARG A 32 1.47 40.38 -28.86
C ARG A 32 2.09 39.39 -29.85
N THR A 33 2.41 39.83 -31.07
CA THR A 33 2.96 38.92 -32.09
C THR A 33 4.40 38.51 -31.76
N GLU A 34 5.21 39.48 -31.34
CA GLU A 34 6.57 39.24 -30.88
C GLU A 34 6.60 38.41 -29.60
N ARG A 35 5.70 38.68 -28.64
CA ARG A 35 5.57 37.89 -27.41
C ARG A 35 5.23 36.43 -27.67
N ASN A 36 4.28 36.15 -28.57
CA ASN A 36 3.93 34.79 -28.97
C ASN A 36 5.11 34.07 -29.64
N ARG A 37 5.87 34.77 -30.48
CA ARG A 37 7.07 34.21 -31.12
C ARG A 37 8.16 33.91 -30.09
N ALA A 38 8.36 34.80 -29.13
CA ALA A 38 9.30 34.60 -28.02
C ALA A 38 8.91 33.38 -27.16
N ALA A 39 7.63 33.25 -26.81
CA ALA A 39 7.12 32.11 -26.05
C ALA A 39 7.35 30.77 -26.77
N GLN A 40 7.06 30.71 -28.07
CA GLN A 40 7.32 29.51 -28.87
C GLN A 40 8.82 29.16 -28.91
N ALA A 41 9.70 30.14 -29.09
CA ALA A 41 11.14 29.93 -29.07
C ALA A 41 11.64 29.44 -27.71
N ILE A 42 11.08 29.97 -26.61
CA ILE A 42 11.38 29.53 -25.25
C ILE A 42 10.99 28.06 -25.06
N ILE A 43 9.82 27.64 -25.55
CA ILE A 43 9.36 26.24 -25.46
C ILE A 43 10.29 25.29 -26.22
N GLU A 44 10.79 25.71 -27.38
CA GLU A 44 11.78 24.93 -28.13
C GLU A 44 13.08 24.75 -27.34
N VAL A 45 13.59 25.81 -26.70
CA VAL A 45 14.77 25.74 -25.82
C VAL A 45 14.52 24.82 -24.61
N MET A 46 13.35 24.94 -23.97
CA MET A 46 12.97 24.05 -22.87
C MET A 46 12.94 22.57 -23.29
N GLY A 47 12.44 22.28 -24.50
CA GLY A 47 12.40 20.93 -25.04
C GLY A 47 13.78 20.37 -25.42
N GLN A 48 14.74 21.22 -25.79
CA GLN A 48 16.13 20.82 -26.01
C GLN A 48 16.86 20.50 -24.69
N LEU A 49 16.60 21.27 -23.64
CA LEU A 49 17.22 21.08 -22.32
C LEU A 49 16.76 19.80 -21.62
N ASN A 50 15.54 19.34 -21.88
CA ASN A 50 15.02 18.10 -21.32
C ASN A 50 14.56 17.11 -22.40
N PRO A 51 15.50 16.40 -23.06
CA PRO A 51 15.17 15.42 -24.10
C PRO A 51 14.32 14.26 -23.59
N HIS A 52 14.43 13.93 -22.30
CA HIS A 52 13.69 12.82 -21.69
C HIS A 52 12.18 13.07 -21.64
N LEU A 53 11.75 14.33 -21.67
CA LEU A 53 10.33 14.65 -21.77
C LEU A 53 9.70 14.20 -23.10
N ARG A 54 10.49 13.95 -24.16
CA ARG A 54 9.99 13.60 -25.50
C ARG A 54 9.32 12.23 -25.57
N ASP A 55 9.71 11.31 -24.69
CA ASP A 55 9.14 9.96 -24.63
C ASP A 55 7.81 9.93 -23.86
N VAL A 56 7.40 11.07 -23.30
CA VAL A 56 6.17 11.21 -22.54
C VAL A 56 5.07 11.77 -23.43
N ASP A 57 3.92 11.10 -23.43
CA ASP A 57 2.72 11.60 -24.10
C ASP A 57 2.41 13.04 -23.64
N ASP A 58 2.05 13.89 -24.59
CA ASP A 58 1.75 15.31 -24.38
C ASP A 58 2.89 16.15 -23.76
N TYR A 59 4.16 15.87 -24.09
CA TYR A 59 5.29 16.66 -23.60
C TYR A 59 5.16 18.17 -23.91
N ARG A 60 4.62 18.53 -25.08
CA ARG A 60 4.39 19.94 -25.46
C ARG A 60 3.45 20.63 -24.48
N HIS A 61 2.39 19.95 -24.06
CA HIS A 61 1.45 20.47 -23.08
C HIS A 61 2.16 20.72 -21.73
N LYS A 62 3.03 19.80 -21.28
CA LYS A 62 3.82 20.00 -20.06
C LYS A 62 4.77 21.20 -20.15
N LEU A 63 5.40 21.42 -21.29
CA LEU A 63 6.28 22.59 -21.50
C LEU A 63 5.49 23.91 -21.43
N TRP A 64 4.29 23.95 -22.02
CA TRP A 64 3.39 25.10 -21.87
C TRP A 64 3.00 25.31 -20.41
N THR A 65 2.65 24.25 -19.68
CA THR A 65 2.37 24.32 -18.24
C THR A 65 3.57 24.88 -17.47
N HIS A 66 4.79 24.43 -17.76
CA HIS A 66 6.00 24.93 -17.11
C HIS A 66 6.27 26.41 -17.42
N LEU A 67 6.02 26.86 -18.66
CA LEU A 67 6.11 28.28 -19.03
C LEU A 67 5.14 29.15 -18.20
N PHE A 68 3.88 28.73 -18.09
CA PHE A 68 2.87 29.46 -17.30
C PHE A 68 3.18 29.46 -15.80
N VAL A 69 3.64 28.34 -15.26
CA VAL A 69 4.07 28.24 -13.86
C VAL A 69 5.28 29.12 -13.58
N MET A 70 6.25 29.21 -14.50
CA MET A 70 7.42 30.08 -14.33
C MET A 70 7.15 31.57 -14.52
N SER A 71 6.03 31.93 -15.15
CA SER A 71 5.59 33.33 -15.34
C SER A 71 4.51 33.74 -14.33
N ASP A 72 4.26 32.95 -13.29
CA ASP A 72 3.18 33.16 -12.31
C ASP A 72 1.82 33.46 -12.98
N PHE A 73 1.53 32.81 -14.12
CA PHE A 73 0.32 32.99 -14.93
C PHE A 73 0.08 34.41 -15.48
N GLN A 74 1.08 35.29 -15.43
CA GLN A 74 0.96 36.68 -15.91
C GLN A 74 1.18 36.80 -17.43
N LEU A 75 1.73 35.77 -18.07
CA LEU A 75 2.06 35.80 -19.49
C LEU A 75 0.82 35.52 -20.35
N GLU A 76 0.29 36.55 -21.00
CA GLU A 76 -0.78 36.42 -22.00
C GLU A 76 -0.20 36.01 -23.36
N VAL A 77 -0.30 34.72 -23.69
CA VAL A 77 0.17 34.11 -24.94
C VAL A 77 -0.87 33.17 -25.53
N ASP A 78 -0.86 33.02 -26.84
CA ASP A 78 -1.79 32.16 -27.56
C ASP A 78 -1.35 30.69 -27.47
N SER A 79 -1.83 30.00 -26.43
CA SER A 79 -1.53 28.59 -26.20
C SER A 79 -2.62 27.70 -26.79
N PRO A 80 -2.26 26.60 -27.48
CA PRO A 80 -3.24 25.63 -27.98
C PRO A 80 -3.86 24.75 -26.87
N TYR A 81 -3.39 24.89 -25.62
CA TYR A 81 -3.85 24.11 -24.47
C TYR A 81 -4.46 25.03 -23.40
N GLU A 82 -5.35 24.48 -22.57
CA GLU A 82 -5.98 25.24 -21.49
C GLU A 82 -4.94 25.71 -20.47
N ILE A 83 -5.02 26.99 -20.10
CA ILE A 83 -4.11 27.58 -19.10
C ILE A 83 -4.41 26.92 -17.75
N PRO A 84 -3.41 26.30 -17.09
CA PRO A 84 -3.61 25.70 -15.78
C PRO A 84 -4.09 26.77 -14.79
N LYS A 85 -5.10 26.46 -13.98
CA LYS A 85 -5.55 27.37 -12.92
C LYS A 85 -4.56 27.32 -11.75
N GLN A 86 -4.11 28.47 -11.28
CA GLN A 86 -3.19 28.59 -10.13
C GLN A 86 -3.73 27.90 -8.86
N GLU A 87 -5.06 27.85 -8.70
CA GLU A 87 -5.73 27.21 -7.57
C GLU A 87 -5.51 25.70 -7.52
N VAL A 88 -5.54 25.03 -8.67
CA VAL A 88 -5.40 23.56 -8.77
C VAL A 88 -3.98 23.11 -8.42
N LEU A 89 -2.98 23.94 -8.69
CA LEU A 89 -1.58 23.61 -8.38
C LEU A 89 -1.22 23.77 -6.89
N ASN A 90 -1.94 24.63 -6.18
CA ASN A 90 -1.71 24.89 -4.75
C ASN A 90 -2.54 23.98 -3.84
N GLU A 91 -3.46 23.21 -4.40
CA GLU A 91 -4.28 22.27 -3.66
C GLU A 91 -3.38 21.16 -3.09
N LYS A 92 -3.23 21.16 -1.76
CA LYS A 92 -2.48 20.12 -1.07
C LYS A 92 -3.29 18.82 -1.18
N PRO A 93 -2.62 17.66 -1.35
CA PRO A 93 -3.32 16.39 -1.36
C PRO A 93 -4.09 16.20 -0.05
N ASP A 94 -5.29 15.62 -0.16
CA ASP A 94 -6.12 15.34 1.00
C ASP A 94 -5.40 14.43 2.01
N ARG A 95 -5.57 14.77 3.30
CA ARG A 95 -5.01 13.96 4.37
C ARG A 95 -5.81 12.66 4.49
N LEU A 96 -5.15 11.54 4.20
CA LEU A 96 -5.73 10.22 4.46
C LEU A 96 -5.92 10.02 5.96
N VAL A 97 -7.15 9.70 6.37
CA VAL A 97 -7.43 9.32 7.76
C VAL A 97 -6.92 7.90 7.98
N TYR A 98 -5.90 7.75 8.82
CA TYR A 98 -5.42 6.41 9.19
C TYR A 98 -6.51 5.68 10.00
N PRO A 99 -6.83 4.41 9.69
CA PRO A 99 -7.85 3.68 10.43
C PRO A 99 -7.40 3.45 11.87
N LYS A 100 -8.04 4.11 12.82
CA LYS A 100 -7.85 3.86 14.26
C LYS A 100 -8.84 2.79 14.70
N SER A 101 -8.37 1.58 15.00
CA SER A 101 -9.18 0.54 15.64
C SER A 101 -8.64 0.23 17.02
N SER A 102 -9.48 0.34 18.05
CA SER A 102 -9.18 -0.16 19.39
C SER A 102 -9.53 -1.64 19.47
N ILE A 103 -8.54 -2.49 19.80
CA ILE A 103 -8.74 -3.92 19.98
C ILE A 103 -8.60 -4.21 21.48
N ARG A 104 -9.65 -4.74 22.11
CA ARG A 104 -9.62 -5.08 23.55
C ARG A 104 -8.63 -6.21 23.88
N TYR A 105 -8.66 -7.28 23.09
CA TYR A 105 -7.74 -8.41 23.21
C TYR A 105 -6.87 -8.52 21.97
N GLY A 106 -5.58 -8.21 22.12
CA GLY A 106 -4.63 -8.18 20.99
C GLY A 106 -4.53 -9.52 20.25
N HIS A 107 -4.65 -10.64 20.96
CA HIS A 107 -4.55 -11.98 20.37
C HIS A 107 -5.74 -12.31 19.44
N TYR A 108 -6.94 -11.80 19.68
CA TYR A 108 -8.10 -12.06 18.79
C TYR A 108 -8.09 -11.20 17.52
N GLY A 109 -7.36 -10.09 17.49
CA GLY A 109 -7.32 -9.18 16.36
C GLY A 109 -8.64 -8.42 16.10
N LYS A 110 -8.64 -7.56 15.07
CA LYS A 110 -9.77 -6.69 14.72
C LYS A 110 -10.96 -7.46 14.15
N TYR A 111 -10.69 -8.40 13.23
CA TYR A 111 -11.73 -9.11 12.49
C TYR A 111 -12.65 -9.92 13.41
N THR A 112 -12.10 -10.58 14.43
CA THR A 112 -12.92 -11.32 15.42
C THR A 112 -13.94 -10.41 16.09
N GLN A 113 -13.55 -9.18 16.45
CA GLN A 113 -14.46 -8.21 17.04
C GLN A 113 -15.50 -7.71 16.04
N THR A 114 -15.10 -7.44 14.80
CA THR A 114 -16.03 -7.01 13.75
C THR A 114 -17.07 -8.07 13.44
N ILE A 115 -16.68 -9.35 13.34
CA ILE A 115 -17.62 -10.46 13.09
C ILE A 115 -18.56 -10.64 14.28
N LEU A 116 -18.06 -10.53 15.52
CA LEU A 116 -18.90 -10.59 16.71
C LEU A 116 -19.88 -9.41 16.81
N GLU A 117 -19.47 -8.22 16.38
CA GLU A 117 -20.38 -7.07 16.31
C GLU A 117 -21.44 -7.21 15.21
N GLU A 118 -21.08 -7.83 14.09
CA GLU A 118 -22.03 -8.13 13.00
C GLU A 118 -22.97 -9.29 13.34
N SER A 119 -22.54 -10.23 14.20
CA SER A 119 -23.39 -11.35 14.65
C SER A 119 -24.70 -10.91 15.32
N LYS A 120 -24.77 -9.64 15.77
CA LYS A 120 -25.98 -9.01 16.31
C LYS A 120 -27.10 -8.87 15.29
N LYS A 121 -26.76 -8.81 14.00
CA LYS A 121 -27.71 -8.61 12.90
C LYS A 121 -28.33 -9.93 12.41
N THR A 122 -27.79 -11.08 12.82
CA THR A 122 -28.32 -12.39 12.43
C THR A 122 -29.52 -12.74 13.32
N GLU A 123 -30.71 -12.79 12.72
CA GLU A 123 -31.96 -13.06 13.43
C GLU A 123 -32.32 -14.56 13.51
N ASP A 124 -31.79 -15.39 12.60
CA ASP A 124 -32.07 -16.84 12.58
C ASP A 124 -31.42 -17.56 13.79
N PRO A 125 -32.22 -18.21 14.65
CA PRO A 125 -31.71 -18.98 15.78
C PRO A 125 -30.72 -20.09 15.40
N ALA A 126 -30.94 -20.79 14.29
CA ALA A 126 -30.09 -21.92 13.89
C ALA A 126 -28.70 -21.43 13.42
N GLU A 127 -28.67 -20.36 12.63
CA GLU A 127 -27.43 -19.71 12.21
C GLU A 127 -26.67 -19.11 13.39
N LYS A 128 -27.39 -18.54 14.37
CA LYS A 128 -26.78 -17.96 15.57
C LYS A 128 -26.09 -19.01 16.44
N GLU A 129 -26.68 -20.20 16.58
CA GLU A 129 -26.06 -21.31 17.31
C GLU A 129 -24.82 -21.86 16.58
N TYR A 130 -24.89 -22.00 15.25
CA TYR A 130 -23.74 -22.39 14.44
C TYR A 130 -22.61 -21.36 14.52
N LEU A 131 -22.92 -20.07 14.43
CA LEU A 131 -21.97 -18.97 14.50
C LEU A 131 -21.29 -18.91 15.86
N LYS A 132 -22.06 -19.10 16.94
CA LYS A 132 -21.57 -19.20 18.31
C LYS A 132 -20.50 -20.30 18.45
N THR A 133 -20.79 -21.52 18.00
CA THR A 133 -19.85 -22.65 18.09
C THR A 133 -18.63 -22.46 17.20
N SER A 134 -18.84 -21.96 15.97
CA SER A 134 -17.76 -21.70 15.02
C SER A 134 -16.82 -20.60 15.50
N MET A 135 -17.37 -19.52 16.06
CA MET A 135 -16.60 -18.40 16.58
C MET A 135 -15.83 -18.78 17.85
N ALA A 136 -16.43 -19.57 18.75
CA ALA A 136 -15.73 -20.05 19.94
C ALA A 136 -14.51 -20.93 19.57
N ASN A 137 -14.67 -21.81 18.58
CA ASN A 137 -13.56 -22.61 18.05
C ASN A 137 -12.50 -21.74 17.35
N PHE A 138 -12.92 -20.71 16.62
CA PHE A 138 -12.02 -19.74 15.99
C PHE A 138 -11.22 -18.94 17.03
N MET A 139 -11.88 -18.45 18.09
CA MET A 139 -11.24 -17.77 19.22
C MET A 139 -10.23 -18.69 19.92
N LYS A 140 -10.59 -19.95 20.20
CA LYS A 140 -9.66 -20.92 20.80
C LYS A 140 -8.43 -21.16 19.92
N LYS A 141 -8.62 -21.30 18.61
CA LYS A 141 -7.52 -21.43 17.63
C LYS A 141 -6.62 -20.19 17.63
N GLN A 142 -7.22 -19.01 17.62
CA GLN A 142 -6.51 -17.74 17.58
C GLN A 142 -5.72 -17.49 18.86
N TYR A 143 -6.26 -17.88 20.02
CA TYR A 143 -5.54 -17.85 21.29
C TYR A 143 -4.30 -18.75 21.26
N LEU A 144 -4.43 -20.00 20.80
CA LEU A 144 -3.30 -20.94 20.69
C LEU A 144 -2.27 -20.53 19.64
N SER A 145 -2.65 -19.73 18.64
CA SER A 145 -1.70 -19.20 17.65
C SER A 145 -0.84 -18.07 18.20
N HIS A 146 -1.32 -17.33 19.19
CA HIS A 146 -0.64 -16.17 19.76
C HIS A 146 -0.09 -16.41 21.17
N ASN A 147 -0.53 -17.48 21.84
CA ASN A 147 -0.09 -17.88 23.17
C ASN A 147 0.41 -19.34 23.15
N ASN A 148 1.47 -19.62 23.92
CA ASN A 148 2.08 -20.95 24.03
C ASN A 148 1.35 -21.85 25.04
N ASP A 149 0.54 -21.27 25.92
CA ASP A 149 -0.18 -22.01 26.96
C ASP A 149 -1.52 -22.53 26.47
N ALA A 150 -1.89 -23.72 26.95
CA ALA A 150 -3.23 -24.27 26.75
C ALA A 150 -4.26 -23.39 27.49
N VAL A 151 -5.35 -23.07 26.81
CA VAL A 151 -6.44 -22.26 27.37
C VAL A 151 -7.59 -23.14 27.82
N GLU A 152 -8.13 -22.82 28.98
CA GLU A 152 -9.35 -23.43 29.50
C GLU A 152 -10.57 -22.98 28.68
N ASN A 153 -11.48 -23.91 28.40
CA ASN A 153 -12.68 -23.63 27.61
C ASN A 153 -13.57 -22.54 28.23
N ASN A 154 -13.60 -22.47 29.56
CA ASN A 154 -14.38 -21.48 30.31
C ASN A 154 -13.91 -20.04 30.04
N VAL A 155 -12.60 -19.83 29.91
CA VAL A 155 -12.04 -18.50 29.62
C VAL A 155 -12.43 -18.03 28.21
N ILE A 156 -12.45 -18.96 27.24
CA ILE A 156 -12.91 -18.65 25.88
C ILE A 156 -14.40 -18.31 25.88
N ALA A 157 -15.22 -19.01 26.67
CA ALA A 157 -16.65 -18.72 26.81
C ALA A 157 -16.89 -17.33 27.43
N GLU A 158 -16.12 -16.95 28.46
CA GLU A 158 -16.17 -15.62 29.06
C GLU A 158 -15.78 -14.52 28.08
N HIS A 159 -14.67 -14.69 27.35
CA HIS A 159 -14.24 -13.74 26.34
C HIS A 159 -15.25 -13.59 25.20
N LEU A 160 -15.89 -14.70 24.78
CA LEU A 160 -16.95 -14.66 23.77
C LEU A 160 -18.15 -13.84 24.26
N LYS A 161 -18.57 -14.05 25.51
CA LYS A 161 -19.67 -13.29 26.13
C LYS A 161 -19.32 -11.80 26.24
N GLU A 162 -18.09 -11.48 26.64
CA GLU A 162 -17.62 -10.11 26.81
C GLU A 162 -17.49 -9.36 25.48
N LEU A 163 -16.95 -10.01 24.44
CA LEU A 163 -16.80 -9.42 23.11
C LEU A 163 -18.13 -9.33 22.35
N SER A 164 -19.03 -10.30 22.53
CA SER A 164 -20.39 -10.25 21.96
C SER A 164 -21.34 -9.33 22.72
N LYS A 165 -20.90 -8.68 23.80
CA LYS A 165 -21.74 -7.87 24.71
C LYS A 165 -22.96 -8.66 25.22
N GLY A 166 -22.80 -9.96 25.46
CA GLY A 166 -23.82 -10.83 26.05
C GLY A 166 -24.77 -11.53 25.08
N GLU A 167 -24.59 -11.38 23.76
CA GLU A 167 -25.50 -11.97 22.77
C GLU A 167 -25.20 -13.42 22.39
N LEU A 168 -23.94 -13.83 22.50
CA LEU A 168 -23.51 -15.20 22.27
C LEU A 168 -23.03 -15.80 23.59
N ILE A 169 -23.88 -16.57 24.24
CA ILE A 169 -23.57 -17.27 25.49
C ILE A 169 -23.33 -18.74 25.17
N LEU A 170 -22.12 -19.24 25.44
CA LEU A 170 -21.81 -20.67 25.37
C LEU A 170 -22.34 -21.40 26.59
N GLU A 171 -23.31 -22.28 26.39
CA GLU A 171 -23.98 -23.03 27.47
C GLU A 171 -23.14 -24.25 27.88
N ASN A 172 -22.49 -24.90 26.92
CA ASN A 172 -21.58 -26.02 27.14
C ASN A 172 -20.17 -25.68 26.63
N PRO A 173 -19.25 -25.24 27.50
CA PRO A 173 -17.86 -24.97 27.13
C PRO A 173 -17.09 -26.22 26.67
N ASP A 174 -17.53 -27.42 27.06
CA ASP A 174 -16.86 -28.68 26.76
C ASP A 174 -17.05 -29.17 25.32
N ASP A 175 -18.02 -28.60 24.58
CA ASP A 175 -18.26 -28.92 23.16
C ASP A 175 -17.21 -28.30 22.21
N LEU A 176 -16.25 -27.54 22.76
CA LEU A 176 -15.16 -26.95 22.00
C LEU A 176 -14.13 -27.99 21.55
N VAL A 177 -13.60 -27.79 20.35
CA VAL A 177 -12.60 -28.69 19.76
C VAL A 177 -11.38 -28.78 20.68
N ASN A 178 -10.89 -30.01 20.87
CA ASN A 178 -9.74 -30.30 21.71
C ASN A 178 -8.48 -29.52 21.28
N THR A 179 -7.69 -29.07 22.25
CA THR A 179 -6.47 -28.30 22.01
C THR A 179 -5.49 -29.05 21.10
N ASN A 180 -5.36 -30.37 21.28
CA ASN A 180 -4.48 -31.22 20.47
C ASN A 180 -4.88 -31.30 18.99
N THR A 181 -6.18 -31.30 18.68
CA THR A 181 -6.63 -31.30 17.28
C THR A 181 -6.40 -29.93 16.64
N LEU A 182 -6.62 -28.83 17.37
CA LEU A 182 -6.33 -27.48 16.89
C LEU A 182 -4.82 -27.27 16.64
N LEU A 183 -3.94 -27.69 17.55
CA LEU A 183 -2.49 -27.58 17.38
C LEU A 183 -1.98 -28.37 16.16
N ARG A 184 -2.58 -29.53 15.85
CA ARG A 184 -2.28 -30.28 14.62
C ARG A 184 -2.68 -29.49 13.36
N THR A 185 -3.84 -28.82 13.36
CA THR A 185 -4.27 -27.98 12.22
C THR A 185 -3.38 -26.76 12.01
N LEU A 186 -2.76 -26.24 13.08
CA LEU A 186 -1.83 -25.11 13.04
C LEU A 186 -0.39 -25.54 12.67
N GLY A 187 -0.12 -26.83 12.47
CA GLY A 187 1.23 -27.34 12.20
C GLY A 187 2.17 -27.32 13.41
N LEU A 188 1.65 -26.99 14.60
CA LEU A 188 2.38 -26.90 15.88
C LEU A 188 2.32 -28.21 16.69
N GLY A 189 1.64 -29.23 16.17
CA GLY A 189 1.61 -30.54 16.80
C GLY A 189 2.98 -31.20 16.78
N SER A 190 3.41 -31.75 17.93
CA SER A 190 4.65 -32.53 18.08
C SER A 190 4.73 -33.65 17.03
N ASN A 191 5.39 -33.37 15.92
CA ASN A 191 5.76 -34.33 14.89
C ASN A 191 6.94 -35.15 15.40
N ASN A 192 6.68 -36.07 16.34
CA ASN A 192 7.64 -37.12 16.66
C ASN A 192 7.56 -38.23 15.60
N LYS A 193 7.70 -37.87 14.32
CA LYS A 193 7.98 -38.85 13.27
C LYS A 193 9.48 -39.09 13.29
N LYS A 194 9.88 -40.14 14.03
CA LYS A 194 11.19 -40.78 13.86
C LYS A 194 11.36 -41.10 12.37
N PHE A 195 12.20 -40.31 11.69
CA PHE A 195 12.70 -40.65 10.37
C PHE A 195 13.53 -41.93 10.49
N VAL A 196 12.91 -43.08 10.23
CA VAL A 196 13.64 -44.33 10.01
C VAL A 196 14.31 -44.19 8.64
N LYS A 197 15.60 -43.83 8.64
CA LYS A 197 16.43 -43.87 7.43
C LYS A 197 16.63 -45.33 7.02
N THR A 198 15.88 -45.81 6.05
CA THR A 198 16.19 -47.03 5.29
C THR A 198 17.34 -46.74 4.33
N ASN A 199 18.55 -47.14 4.72
CA ASN A 199 19.74 -47.11 3.86
C ASN A 199 19.67 -48.22 2.80
N ASN A 200 19.19 -47.91 1.59
CA ASN A 200 19.37 -48.78 0.43
C ASN A 200 20.70 -48.48 -0.26
N PHE A 201 21.72 -49.28 0.06
CA PHE A 201 22.98 -49.36 -0.68
C PHE A 201 22.73 -49.88 -2.10
N LYS A 202 22.84 -49.01 -3.11
CA LYS A 202 22.92 -49.43 -4.52
C LYS A 202 24.34 -49.91 -4.84
N GLN A 203 24.50 -51.22 -5.04
CA GLN A 203 25.66 -51.81 -5.70
C GLN A 203 25.76 -51.29 -7.15
N LYS A 204 26.81 -50.51 -7.45
CA LYS A 204 27.23 -50.22 -8.83
C LYS A 204 28.16 -51.34 -9.30
N GLN A 205 27.67 -52.19 -10.20
CA GLN A 205 28.49 -53.14 -10.94
C GLN A 205 29.49 -52.41 -11.84
N LYS A 206 30.78 -52.77 -11.69
CA LYS A 206 31.88 -52.39 -12.57
C LYS A 206 31.72 -53.09 -13.93
N LYS A 207 31.46 -52.35 -15.01
CA LYS A 207 31.68 -52.85 -16.38
C LYS A 207 33.17 -52.70 -16.73
N LYS A 208 33.85 -53.85 -16.88
CA LYS A 208 35.19 -53.99 -17.46
C LYS A 208 35.15 -53.55 -18.93
N PHE A 209 35.98 -52.58 -19.32
CA PHE A 209 36.36 -52.36 -20.72
C PHE A 209 37.62 -53.18 -21.00
N GLN A 210 37.51 -54.15 -21.90
CA GLN A 210 38.64 -54.84 -22.52
C GLN A 210 39.20 -53.95 -23.63
N LYS A 211 40.49 -53.60 -23.56
CA LYS A 211 41.27 -53.18 -24.74
C LYS A 211 41.81 -54.46 -25.39
N LYS A 212 41.41 -54.73 -26.63
CA LYS A 212 42.15 -55.63 -27.52
C LYS A 212 43.24 -54.84 -28.25
N GLN A 213 44.32 -55.56 -28.51
CA GLN A 213 45.58 -55.17 -29.14
C GLN A 213 45.40 -54.53 -30.51
#